data_AF-A0A518EMJ1-F1
#
_entry.id   AF-A0A518EMJ1-F1
#
_cell.length_a   1.000
_cell.length_b   1.000
_cell.length_c   1.000
_cell.angle_alpha   90.00
_cell.angle_beta   90.00
_cell.angle_gamma   90.00
#
_symmetry.space_group_name_H-M   'P 1'
#
loop_
_entity.id
_entity.type
_entity.pdbx_description
1 polymer ?
#
loop_
_entity_poly.entity_id
_entity_poly.type
_entity_poly.pdbx_seq_one_letter_code
_entity_poly.pdbx_strand_id
1 'polypeptide(L)'
;MPSPILRHLRSSAFERLHLRHNPFGELTRTERAAIACVETGEVASFLAESARGERRALQLIADHGRGKSTLLIALHARVFPDAPFVQLRPGDPVPAFDPGERLHFVDSIENQGWIGRRKLFARCQNLACTTHRDLEHELVRAGFRVLTKRVGIGSFGELLNIARARVESAALPTGRPPAPPYELMLKLHAEFGDDVRSIEHALYHEYERLRAGKGDPFHGQVQPPYRAS
;
A
#
# COMPACT_ATOMS: atom_id res chain seq x y z
N MET A 1 33.53 -42.92 9.49
CA MET A 1 33.92 -41.71 8.73
C MET A 1 34.47 -42.19 7.39
N PRO A 2 34.11 -41.63 6.21
CA PRO A 2 33.03 -40.70 5.80
C PRO A 2 32.01 -41.43 4.87
N SER A 3 30.92 -40.91 4.29
CA SER A 3 30.44 -39.55 4.02
C SER A 3 28.90 -39.56 3.78
N PRO A 4 28.17 -38.46 4.06
CA PRO A 4 26.74 -38.31 3.86
C PRO A 4 26.41 -37.59 2.53
N ILE A 5 25.72 -38.24 1.60
CA ILE A 5 25.23 -37.63 0.34
C ILE A 5 23.97 -38.46 -0.02
N LEU A 6 22.74 -37.99 -0.17
CA LEU A 6 22.19 -36.80 -0.82
C LEU A 6 20.83 -36.49 -0.16
N ARG A 7 20.77 -35.53 0.76
CA ARG A 7 19.53 -34.77 0.95
C ARG A 7 19.60 -33.66 -0.08
N HIS A 8 19.03 -33.88 -1.27
CA HIS A 8 18.72 -32.78 -2.19
C HIS A 8 17.77 -31.84 -1.45
N LEU A 9 18.35 -30.84 -0.80
CA LEU A 9 17.68 -29.63 -0.37
C LEU A 9 17.03 -29.07 -1.63
N ARG A 10 15.73 -29.30 -1.79
CA ARG A 10 14.92 -28.56 -2.75
C ARG A 10 14.86 -27.14 -2.24
N SER A 11 15.92 -26.40 -2.52
CA SER A 11 15.93 -24.96 -2.41
C SER A 11 14.74 -24.45 -3.21
N SER A 12 13.83 -23.71 -2.57
CA SER A 12 12.72 -23.09 -3.31
C SER A 12 13.30 -22.27 -4.46
N ALA A 13 12.68 -22.26 -5.64
CA ALA A 13 13.31 -21.66 -6.82
C ALA A 13 13.70 -20.17 -6.62
N PHE A 14 13.09 -19.49 -5.65
CA PHE A 14 13.41 -18.13 -5.21
C PHE A 14 14.61 -18.01 -4.26
N GLU A 15 15.00 -19.05 -3.52
CA GLU A 15 16.20 -19.03 -2.67
C GLU A 15 17.47 -18.77 -3.49
N ARG A 16 17.51 -19.22 -4.74
CA ARG A 16 18.61 -18.89 -5.69
C ARG A 16 18.72 -17.39 -5.98
N LEU A 17 17.63 -16.66 -5.79
CA LEU A 17 17.58 -15.21 -5.89
C LEU A 17 17.71 -14.54 -4.51
N HIS A 18 18.03 -15.30 -3.45
CA HIS A 18 18.03 -14.82 -2.06
C HIS A 18 16.69 -14.22 -1.63
N LEU A 19 15.57 -14.80 -2.09
CA LEU A 19 14.21 -14.36 -1.78
C LEU A 19 13.40 -15.49 -1.14
N ARG A 20 12.52 -15.14 -0.19
CA ARG A 20 11.54 -16.05 0.43
C ARG A 20 10.40 -16.41 -0.54
N HIS A 21 9.98 -15.44 -1.34
CA HIS A 21 8.88 -15.53 -2.31
C HIS A 21 9.03 -14.41 -3.36
N ASN A 22 8.13 -14.36 -4.34
CA ASN A 22 8.07 -13.24 -5.27
C ASN A 22 7.73 -11.93 -4.50
N PRO A 23 8.55 -10.87 -4.58
CA PRO A 23 8.30 -9.62 -3.85
C PRO A 23 7.07 -8.85 -4.32
N PHE A 24 6.59 -9.13 -5.54
CA PHE A 24 5.44 -8.47 -6.15
C PHE A 24 4.17 -9.32 -6.11
N GLY A 25 4.15 -10.38 -5.30
CA GLY A 25 2.94 -11.16 -5.01
C GLY A 25 1.93 -10.41 -4.13
N GLU A 26 0.82 -11.07 -3.81
CA GLU A 26 -0.16 -10.52 -2.87
C GLU A 26 0.43 -10.39 -1.46
N LEU A 27 0.18 -9.25 -0.83
CA LEU A 27 0.60 -8.96 0.54
C LEU A 27 -0.59 -9.00 1.49
N THR A 28 -0.38 -9.54 2.68
CA THR A 28 -1.30 -9.38 3.80
C THR A 28 -1.42 -7.91 4.20
N ARG A 29 -2.47 -7.58 4.96
CA ARG A 29 -2.67 -6.22 5.47
C ARG A 29 -1.50 -5.74 6.33
N THR A 30 -0.98 -6.60 7.20
CA THR A 30 0.15 -6.30 8.08
C THR A 30 1.43 -6.05 7.28
N GLU A 31 1.70 -6.87 6.27
CA GLU A 31 2.86 -6.67 5.38
C GLU A 31 2.74 -5.36 4.59
N ARG A 32 1.57 -5.06 4.01
CA ARG A 32 1.32 -3.77 3.33
C ARG A 32 1.60 -2.59 4.26
N ALA A 33 1.14 -2.66 5.50
CA ALA A 33 1.38 -1.61 6.50
C ALA A 33 2.87 -1.46 6.81
N ALA A 34 3.62 -2.57 6.94
CA ALA A 34 5.03 -2.55 7.29
C ALA A 34 5.90 -1.93 6.19
N ILE A 35 5.59 -2.21 4.92
CA ILE A 35 6.44 -1.78 3.80
C ILE A 35 5.98 -0.47 3.13
N ALA A 36 4.86 0.12 3.57
CA ALA A 36 4.35 1.33 2.96
C ALA A 36 5.33 2.51 3.10
N CYS A 37 5.84 3.01 1.98
CA CYS A 37 6.68 4.20 1.91
C CYS A 37 5.82 5.47 1.91
N VAL A 38 5.17 5.78 3.04
CA VAL A 38 4.24 6.92 3.15
C VAL A 38 4.43 7.71 4.43
N GLU A 39 4.40 9.03 4.29
CA GLU A 39 4.39 9.97 5.42
C GLU A 39 2.96 10.14 5.97
N THR A 40 2.82 9.88 7.27
CA THR A 40 1.53 9.91 7.98
C THR A 40 1.36 11.12 8.92
N GLY A 41 2.39 11.93 9.14
CA GLY A 41 2.41 12.97 10.17
C GLY A 41 1.26 13.99 10.05
N GLU A 42 1.14 14.65 8.90
CA GLU A 42 0.10 15.68 8.67
C GLU A 42 -1.32 15.13 8.85
N VAL A 43 -1.60 13.97 8.25
CA VAL A 43 -2.93 13.34 8.32
C VAL A 43 -3.25 12.82 9.72
N ALA A 44 -2.24 12.34 10.44
CA ALA A 44 -2.36 11.93 11.83
C ALA A 44 -2.70 13.12 12.74
N SER A 45 -1.96 14.23 12.61
CA SER A 45 -2.23 15.46 13.36
C SER A 45 -3.65 15.97 13.11
N PHE A 46 -4.07 16.00 11.84
CA PHE A 46 -5.43 16.39 11.47
C PHE A 46 -6.50 15.54 12.16
N LEU A 47 -6.34 14.21 12.19
CA LEU A 47 -7.32 13.31 12.83
C LEU A 47 -7.28 13.37 14.36
N ALA A 48 -6.11 13.65 14.96
CA ALA A 48 -5.93 13.68 16.42
C ALA A 48 -6.46 14.96 17.07
N GLU A 49 -6.43 16.08 16.36
CA GLU A 49 -6.78 17.42 16.85
C GLU A 49 -8.29 17.68 17.05
N SER A 50 -9.14 16.65 17.21
CA SER A 50 -10.58 16.87 17.36
C SER A 50 -10.90 17.65 18.65
N ALA A 51 -11.20 18.95 18.51
CA ALA A 51 -11.78 19.75 19.57
C ALA A 51 -13.18 19.19 19.92
N ARG A 52 -13.65 19.42 21.16
CA ARG A 52 -14.95 18.90 21.60
C ARG A 52 -16.06 19.31 20.62
N GLY A 53 -16.67 18.32 19.97
CA GLY A 53 -17.81 18.50 19.06
C GLY A 53 -17.45 18.73 17.59
N GLU A 54 -16.18 18.93 17.23
CA GLU A 54 -15.77 19.03 15.83
C GLU A 54 -15.57 17.63 15.23
N ARG A 55 -16.25 17.35 14.12
CA ARG A 55 -16.17 16.10 13.39
C ARG A 55 -15.18 16.24 12.25
N ARG A 56 -14.23 15.31 12.12
CA ARG A 56 -13.18 15.39 11.09
C ARG A 56 -13.20 14.19 10.15
N ALA A 57 -13.05 14.45 8.86
CA ALA A 57 -12.99 13.42 7.83
C ALA A 57 -11.71 13.56 6.98
N LEU A 58 -10.88 12.53 6.97
CA LEU A 58 -9.84 12.35 5.97
C LEU A 58 -10.41 11.53 4.81
N GLN A 59 -10.35 12.06 3.58
CA GLN A 59 -10.59 11.26 2.38
C GLN A 59 -9.32 11.12 1.55
N LEU A 60 -8.96 9.88 1.23
CA LEU A 60 -7.86 9.51 0.35
C LEU A 60 -8.44 9.20 -1.03
N ILE A 61 -8.21 10.09 -1.99
CA ILE A 61 -8.77 9.97 -3.34
C ILE A 61 -7.70 9.53 -4.32
N ALA A 62 -7.97 8.47 -5.08
CA ALA A 62 -7.17 8.10 -6.23
C ALA A 62 -7.95 7.14 -7.12
N ASP A 63 -7.57 7.02 -8.39
CA ASP A 63 -8.04 5.93 -9.24
C ASP A 63 -7.46 4.58 -8.76
N HIS A 64 -7.83 3.51 -9.47
CA HIS A 64 -7.41 2.16 -9.12
C HIS A 64 -5.88 2.04 -9.18
N GLY A 65 -5.31 1.20 -8.30
CA GLY A 65 -3.90 0.86 -8.34
C GLY A 65 -2.92 1.87 -7.73
N ARG A 66 -3.36 3.04 -7.26
CA ARG A 66 -2.48 4.13 -6.78
C ARG A 66 -2.09 4.11 -5.29
N GLY A 67 -2.43 3.04 -4.56
CA GLY A 67 -1.99 2.88 -3.17
C GLY A 67 -2.87 3.55 -2.09
N LYS A 68 -4.09 4.01 -2.42
CA LYS A 68 -5.04 4.60 -1.45
C LYS A 68 -5.28 3.71 -0.22
N SER A 69 -5.54 2.41 -0.45
CA SER A 69 -5.74 1.44 0.62
C SER A 69 -4.46 1.19 1.43
N THR A 70 -3.29 1.17 0.77
CA THR A 70 -2.00 1.01 1.44
C THR A 70 -1.71 2.16 2.40
N LEU A 71 -1.97 3.41 1.98
CA LEU A 71 -1.83 4.58 2.84
C LEU A 71 -2.81 4.52 4.03
N LEU A 72 -4.08 4.17 3.79
CA LEU A 72 -5.07 4.05 4.87
C LEU A 72 -4.68 2.97 5.89
N ILE A 73 -4.23 1.82 5.41
CA ILE A 73 -3.77 0.70 6.23
C ILE A 73 -2.53 1.09 7.04
N ALA A 74 -1.56 1.78 6.43
CA ALA A 74 -0.36 2.25 7.11
C ALA A 74 -0.68 3.27 8.20
N LEU A 75 -1.57 4.23 7.92
CA LEU A 75 -2.03 5.21 8.90
C LEU A 75 -2.72 4.55 10.10
N HIS A 76 -3.64 3.62 9.82
CA HIS A 76 -4.32 2.84 10.86
C HIS A 76 -3.32 2.06 11.71
N ALA A 77 -2.50 1.20 11.10
CA ALA A 77 -1.63 0.30 11.83
C ALA A 77 -0.54 1.02 12.64
N ARG A 78 -0.02 2.16 12.15
CA ARG A 78 1.10 2.86 12.78
C ARG A 78 0.68 3.88 13.83
N VAL A 79 -0.52 4.47 13.68
CA VAL A 79 -0.92 5.63 14.49
C VAL A 79 -2.21 5.38 15.28
N PHE A 80 -3.15 4.64 14.73
CA PHE A 80 -4.47 4.41 15.33
C PHE A 80 -4.86 2.92 15.35
N PRO A 81 -4.02 2.04 15.93
CA PRO A 81 -4.22 0.59 15.82
C PRO A 81 -5.53 0.11 16.47
N ASP A 82 -6.00 0.82 17.49
CA ASP A 82 -7.23 0.48 18.24
C ASP A 82 -8.51 1.00 17.56
N ALA A 83 -8.39 1.83 16.52
CA ALA A 83 -9.56 2.33 15.79
C ALA A 83 -10.17 1.20 14.92
N PRO A 84 -11.49 1.11 14.80
CA PRO A 84 -12.13 0.18 13.88
C PRO A 84 -11.69 0.40 12.44
N PHE A 85 -11.49 -0.69 11.72
CA PHE A 85 -11.19 -0.66 10.29
C PHE A 85 -12.10 -1.62 9.55
N VAL A 86 -12.83 -1.11 8.56
CA VAL A 86 -13.70 -1.89 7.69
C VAL A 86 -13.29 -1.68 6.24
N GLN A 87 -13.17 -2.77 5.49
CA GLN A 87 -13.06 -2.73 4.04
C GLN A 87 -14.40 -3.11 3.44
N LEU A 88 -14.98 -2.20 2.66
CA LEU A 88 -16.29 -2.40 2.07
C LEU A 88 -16.18 -3.05 0.69
N ARG A 89 -17.06 -4.01 0.43
CA ARG A 89 -17.28 -4.66 -0.86
C ARG A 89 -18.65 -4.29 -1.42
N PRO A 90 -18.86 -4.42 -2.74
CA PRO A 90 -20.19 -4.22 -3.33
C PRO A 90 -21.23 -5.13 -2.67
N GLY A 91 -22.33 -4.54 -2.20
CA GLY A 91 -23.43 -5.25 -1.54
C GLY A 91 -23.28 -5.41 -0.02
N ASP A 92 -22.15 -5.01 0.57
CA ASP A 92 -21.97 -5.06 2.01
C ASP A 92 -23.00 -4.18 2.73
N PRO A 93 -23.50 -4.59 3.92
CA PRO A 93 -24.35 -3.74 4.73
C PRO A 93 -23.58 -2.50 5.23
N VAL A 94 -24.32 -1.47 5.63
CA VAL A 94 -23.70 -0.30 6.29
C VAL A 94 -23.07 -0.75 7.60
N PRO A 95 -21.78 -0.48 7.85
CA PRO A 95 -21.12 -0.86 9.09
C PRO A 95 -21.85 -0.36 10.33
N ALA A 96 -21.89 -1.22 11.34
CA ALA A 96 -22.21 -0.82 12.71
C ALA A 96 -20.93 -0.31 13.36
N PHE A 97 -21.02 0.80 14.06
CA PHE A 97 -19.93 1.44 14.78
C PHE A 97 -20.36 1.63 16.22
N ASP A 98 -19.45 1.40 17.18
CA ASP A 98 -19.75 1.62 18.58
C ASP A 98 -19.85 3.14 18.82
N PRO A 99 -20.93 3.66 19.44
CA PRO A 99 -21.03 5.06 19.79
C PRO A 99 -19.86 5.61 20.64
N GLY A 100 -19.13 4.75 21.35
CA GLY A 100 -17.94 5.10 22.11
C GLY A 100 -16.67 5.32 21.26
N GLU A 101 -16.63 4.78 20.04
CA GLU A 101 -15.50 4.89 19.13
C GLU A 101 -15.49 6.26 18.44
N ARG A 102 -14.38 6.97 18.56
CA ARG A 102 -14.28 8.34 18.04
C ARG A 102 -13.79 8.42 16.60
N LEU A 103 -13.03 7.44 16.12
CA LEU A 103 -12.41 7.45 14.80
C LEU A 103 -12.61 6.10 14.12
N HIS A 104 -13.04 6.13 12.86
CA HIS A 104 -13.29 4.94 12.05
C HIS A 104 -12.50 4.98 10.76
N PHE A 105 -11.95 3.84 10.35
CA PHE A 105 -11.28 3.67 9.07
C PHE A 105 -12.16 2.86 8.12
N VAL A 106 -12.41 3.39 6.93
CA VAL A 106 -13.32 2.78 5.94
C VAL A 106 -12.67 2.77 4.56
N ASP A 107 -12.23 1.59 4.12
CA ASP A 107 -11.66 1.41 2.78
C ASP A 107 -12.77 1.16 1.74
N SER A 108 -12.63 1.77 0.56
CA SER A 108 -13.54 1.67 -0.59
C SER A 108 -14.98 2.10 -0.30
N ILE A 109 -15.15 3.28 0.30
CA ILE A 109 -16.45 3.80 0.76
C ILE A 109 -17.46 4.03 -0.38
N GLU A 110 -17.00 4.17 -1.62
CA GLU A 110 -17.80 4.23 -2.84
C GLU A 110 -18.65 2.98 -3.07
N ASN A 111 -18.27 1.83 -2.48
CA ASN A 111 -19.07 0.61 -2.55
C ASN A 111 -20.39 0.72 -1.76
N GLN A 112 -20.54 1.74 -0.92
CA GLN A 112 -21.82 2.10 -0.31
C GLN A 112 -22.55 3.09 -1.19
N GLY A 113 -23.83 2.84 -1.46
CA GLY A 113 -24.72 3.81 -2.09
C GLY A 113 -24.91 5.07 -1.23
N TRP A 114 -25.50 6.12 -1.81
CA TRP A 114 -25.69 7.40 -1.13
C TRP A 114 -26.41 7.30 0.22
N ILE A 115 -27.47 6.48 0.29
CA ILE A 115 -28.20 6.23 1.55
C ILE A 115 -27.29 5.56 2.57
N GLY A 116 -26.47 4.61 2.14
CA GLY A 116 -25.53 3.88 3.00
C GLY A 116 -24.46 4.81 3.56
N ARG A 117 -23.85 5.63 2.71
CA ARG A 117 -22.87 6.64 3.14
C ARG A 117 -23.47 7.67 4.09
N ARG A 118 -24.67 8.17 3.82
CA ARG A 118 -25.36 9.10 4.74
C ARG A 118 -25.58 8.49 6.13
N LYS A 119 -25.96 7.21 6.20
CA LYS A 119 -26.09 6.47 7.48
C LYS A 119 -24.74 6.28 8.17
N LEU A 120 -23.71 5.91 7.40
CA LEU A 120 -22.35 5.76 7.89
C LEU A 120 -21.85 7.07 8.49
N PHE A 121 -21.97 8.16 7.75
CA PHE A 121 -21.59 9.50 8.20
C PHE A 121 -22.31 9.86 9.49
N ALA A 122 -23.62 9.65 9.62
CA ALA A 122 -24.35 9.97 10.84
C ALA A 122 -23.86 9.23 12.10
N ARG A 123 -23.13 8.12 11.95
CA ARG A 123 -22.63 7.29 13.06
C ARG A 123 -21.19 7.62 13.46
N CYS A 124 -20.43 8.32 12.62
CA CYS A 124 -19.01 8.61 12.89
C CYS A 124 -18.81 9.99 13.52
N GLN A 125 -18.01 10.08 14.58
CA GLN A 125 -17.46 11.35 15.03
C GLN A 125 -16.32 11.80 14.10
N ASN A 126 -15.31 10.94 13.92
CA ASN A 126 -14.24 11.12 12.94
C ASN A 126 -14.17 9.93 11.97
N LEU A 127 -13.71 10.20 10.74
CA LEU A 127 -13.66 9.23 9.66
C LEU A 127 -12.34 9.38 8.88
N ALA A 128 -11.70 8.26 8.56
CA ALA A 128 -10.66 8.19 7.54
C ALA A 128 -11.14 7.19 6.48
N CYS A 129 -11.25 7.62 5.23
CA CYS A 129 -11.75 6.74 4.16
C CYS A 129 -10.94 6.83 2.88
N THR A 130 -11.02 5.79 2.06
CA THR A 130 -10.51 5.82 0.70
C THR A 130 -11.65 5.86 -0.30
N THR A 131 -11.43 6.53 -1.42
CA THR A 131 -12.42 6.57 -2.49
C THR A 131 -11.88 6.88 -3.88
N HIS A 132 -12.67 6.55 -4.90
CA HIS A 132 -12.40 6.89 -6.31
C HIS A 132 -13.03 8.21 -6.76
N ARG A 133 -13.90 8.81 -5.93
CA ARG A 133 -14.64 10.01 -6.28
C ARG A 133 -14.60 10.99 -5.12
N ASP A 134 -14.64 12.28 -5.41
CA ASP A 134 -14.62 13.28 -4.36
C ASP A 134 -15.93 13.27 -3.55
N LEU A 135 -15.82 13.09 -2.23
CA LEU A 135 -16.94 13.07 -1.30
C LEU A 135 -17.01 14.32 -0.44
N GLU A 136 -16.20 15.35 -0.71
CA GLU A 136 -16.07 16.53 0.14
C GLU A 136 -17.43 17.18 0.42
N HIS A 137 -18.22 17.39 -0.62
CA HIS A 137 -19.56 17.95 -0.49
C HIS A 137 -20.49 17.08 0.39
N GLU A 138 -20.43 15.76 0.27
CA GLU A 138 -21.25 14.85 1.09
C GLU A 138 -20.80 14.88 2.56
N LEU A 139 -19.49 14.93 2.81
CA LEU A 139 -18.89 14.97 4.13
C LEU A 139 -19.12 16.32 4.83
N VAL A 140 -18.89 17.43 4.15
CA VAL A 140 -19.16 18.78 4.67
C VAL A 140 -20.64 18.93 5.02
N ARG A 141 -21.55 18.46 4.15
CA ARG A 141 -22.99 18.48 4.44
C ARG A 141 -23.36 17.60 5.63
N ALA A 142 -22.60 16.55 5.91
CA ALA A 142 -22.76 15.74 7.10
C ALA A 142 -22.12 16.36 8.36
N GLY A 143 -21.52 17.55 8.26
CA GLY A 143 -20.96 18.31 9.38
C GLY A 143 -19.49 18.02 9.67
N PHE A 144 -18.75 17.41 8.74
CA PHE A 144 -17.31 17.19 8.88
C PHE A 144 -16.50 18.40 8.40
N ARG A 145 -15.41 18.70 9.11
CA ARG A 145 -14.24 19.34 8.52
C ARG A 145 -13.49 18.29 7.71
N VAL A 146 -13.21 18.57 6.44
CA VAL A 146 -12.64 17.59 5.50
C VAL A 146 -11.19 17.91 5.19
N LEU A 147 -10.33 16.90 5.23
CA LEU A 147 -9.00 16.91 4.62
C LEU A 147 -9.01 15.94 3.44
N THR A 148 -8.75 16.46 2.25
CA THR A 148 -8.69 15.68 1.01
C THR A 148 -7.24 15.48 0.61
N LYS A 149 -6.78 14.23 0.56
CA LYS A 149 -5.43 13.87 0.06
C LYS A 149 -5.55 13.04 -1.21
N ARG A 150 -5.05 13.58 -2.32
CA ARG A 150 -4.91 12.81 -3.57
C ARG A 150 -3.71 11.88 -3.44
N VAL A 151 -3.92 10.59 -3.68
CA VAL A 151 -2.87 9.57 -3.56
C VAL A 151 -2.37 9.23 -4.96
N GLY A 152 -1.05 9.24 -5.12
CA GLY A 152 -0.37 8.88 -6.35
C GLY A 152 1.14 8.88 -6.11
N ILE A 153 1.88 8.40 -7.10
CA ILE A 153 3.34 8.50 -7.11
C ILE A 153 3.71 9.83 -7.79
N GLY A 154 4.43 10.68 -7.09
CA GLY A 154 4.90 11.98 -7.59
C GLY A 154 6.22 11.91 -8.36
N SER A 155 7.00 10.84 -8.20
CA SER A 155 8.26 10.68 -8.93
C SER A 155 8.69 9.23 -9.18
N PHE A 156 9.54 9.05 -10.19
CA PHE A 156 10.21 7.77 -10.42
C PHE A 156 11.03 7.28 -9.21
N GLY A 157 11.62 8.20 -8.44
CA GLY A 157 12.37 7.86 -7.23
C GLY A 157 11.50 7.22 -6.15
N GLU A 158 10.29 7.74 -5.95
CA GLU A 158 9.31 7.14 -5.03
C GLU A 158 8.89 5.74 -5.50
N LEU A 159 8.63 5.55 -6.79
CA LEU A 159 8.32 4.25 -7.36
C LEU A 159 9.45 3.24 -7.13
N LEU A 160 10.71 3.66 -7.36
CA LEU A 160 11.87 2.82 -7.14
C LEU A 160 12.02 2.43 -5.66
N ASN A 161 11.74 3.36 -4.74
CA ASN A 161 11.76 3.08 -3.30
C ASN A 161 10.69 2.06 -2.91
N ILE A 162 9.47 2.18 -3.44
CA ILE A 162 8.40 1.20 -3.22
C ILE A 162 8.85 -0.18 -3.71
N ALA A 163 9.36 -0.27 -4.95
CA ALA A 163 9.81 -1.54 -5.51
C ALA A 163 10.97 -2.17 -4.70
N ARG A 164 11.93 -1.35 -4.24
CA ARG A 164 13.03 -1.81 -3.38
C ARG A 164 12.54 -2.31 -2.03
N ALA A 165 11.64 -1.57 -1.36
CA ALA A 165 11.07 -1.97 -0.09
C ALA A 165 10.37 -3.34 -0.21
N ARG A 166 9.68 -3.59 -1.33
CA ARG A 166 9.08 -4.91 -1.61
C ARG A 166 10.13 -6.01 -1.74
N VAL A 167 11.18 -5.78 -2.52
CA VAL A 167 12.29 -6.73 -2.68
C VAL A 167 12.97 -7.03 -1.34
N GLU A 168 13.29 -6.00 -0.57
CA GLU A 168 13.92 -6.11 0.75
C GLU A 168 13.02 -6.87 1.73
N SER A 169 11.72 -6.61 1.73
CA SER A 169 10.75 -7.35 2.56
C SER A 169 10.63 -8.83 2.21
N ALA A 170 11.07 -9.24 1.03
CA ALA A 170 11.10 -10.64 0.60
C ALA A 170 12.50 -11.27 0.75
N ALA A 171 13.53 -10.50 1.10
CA ALA A 171 14.93 -10.95 1.11
C ALA A 171 15.21 -12.00 2.19
N LEU A 172 15.94 -13.06 1.83
CA LEU A 172 16.51 -14.00 2.79
C LEU A 172 17.76 -13.40 3.45
N PRO A 173 18.07 -13.77 4.71
CA PRO A 173 19.31 -13.34 5.37
C PRO A 173 20.59 -13.87 4.70
N THR A 174 20.47 -14.87 3.82
CA THR A 174 21.58 -15.65 3.27
C THR A 174 22.24 -15.03 2.03
N GLY A 175 21.83 -13.82 1.62
CA GLY A 175 22.48 -13.10 0.53
C GLY A 175 21.73 -11.85 0.08
N ARG A 176 22.17 -11.26 -1.03
CA ARG A 176 21.58 -10.03 -1.58
C ARG A 176 20.57 -10.38 -2.68
N PRO A 177 19.30 -9.98 -2.55
CA PRO A 177 18.33 -10.21 -3.61
C PRO A 177 18.64 -9.34 -4.84
N PRO A 178 18.19 -9.74 -6.04
CA PRO A 178 18.27 -8.89 -7.21
C PRO A 178 17.49 -7.60 -6.96
N ALA A 179 18.06 -6.46 -7.32
CA ALA A 179 17.35 -5.18 -7.25
C ALA A 179 16.25 -5.12 -8.34
N PRO A 180 15.22 -4.26 -8.20
CA PRO A 180 14.31 -3.96 -9.30
C PRO A 180 15.09 -3.48 -10.54
N PRO A 181 14.90 -4.09 -11.73
CA PRO A 181 15.70 -3.74 -12.90
C PRO A 181 15.43 -2.29 -13.35
N TYR A 182 16.44 -1.42 -13.29
CA TYR A 182 16.27 0.03 -13.44
C TYR A 182 15.66 0.42 -14.80
N GLU A 183 16.15 -0.17 -15.90
CA GLU A 183 15.62 0.11 -17.24
C GLU A 183 14.18 -0.35 -17.41
N LEU A 184 13.82 -1.51 -16.84
CA LEU A 184 12.45 -1.99 -16.84
C LEU A 184 11.57 -1.03 -16.03
N MET A 185 12.02 -0.63 -14.84
CA MET A 185 11.32 0.35 -14.01
C MET A 185 11.05 1.66 -14.76
N LEU A 186 12.06 2.19 -15.48
CA LEU A 186 11.88 3.39 -16.31
C LEU A 186 10.83 3.20 -17.40
N LYS A 187 10.88 2.06 -18.12
CA LYS A 187 9.88 1.73 -19.15
C LYS A 187 8.48 1.62 -18.57
N LEU A 188 8.32 0.90 -17.46
CA LEU A 188 7.04 0.71 -16.78
C LEU A 188 6.50 2.03 -16.24
N HIS A 189 7.35 2.92 -15.72
CA HIS A 189 6.93 4.25 -15.29
C HIS A 189 6.47 5.12 -16.46
N ALA A 190 7.18 5.07 -17.60
CA ALA A 190 6.77 5.79 -18.80
C ALA A 190 5.44 5.26 -19.38
N GLU A 191 5.19 3.96 -19.27
CA GLU A 191 4.00 3.29 -19.79
C GLU A 191 2.77 3.47 -18.87
N PHE A 192 2.93 3.22 -17.57
CA PHE A 192 1.82 3.16 -16.61
C PHE A 192 1.70 4.39 -15.71
N GLY A 193 2.67 5.31 -15.76
CA GLY A 193 2.69 6.51 -14.93
C GLY A 193 2.72 6.17 -13.43
N ASP A 194 1.61 6.47 -12.76
CA ASP A 194 1.40 6.27 -11.32
C ASP A 194 0.51 5.06 -10.98
N ASP A 195 0.12 4.23 -11.96
CA ASP A 195 -0.59 2.97 -11.71
C ASP A 195 0.36 1.90 -11.17
N VAL A 196 0.60 1.98 -9.85
CA VAL A 196 1.49 1.08 -9.11
C VAL A 196 1.10 -0.38 -9.28
N ARG A 197 -0.20 -0.70 -9.33
CA ARG A 197 -0.65 -2.08 -9.45
C ARG A 197 -0.25 -2.69 -10.79
N SER A 198 -0.38 -1.95 -11.88
CA SER A 198 0.04 -2.41 -13.21
C SER A 198 1.56 -2.60 -13.27
N ILE A 199 2.33 -1.69 -12.65
CA ILE A 199 3.80 -1.80 -12.55
C ILE A 199 4.20 -3.03 -11.72
N GLU A 200 3.58 -3.23 -10.55
CA GLU A 200 3.82 -4.40 -9.68
C GLU A 200 3.49 -5.71 -10.41
N HIS A 201 2.40 -5.76 -11.16
CA HIS A 201 2.04 -6.93 -11.95
C HIS A 201 3.08 -7.24 -13.03
N ALA A 202 3.63 -6.24 -13.72
CA ALA A 202 4.72 -6.45 -14.67
C ALA A 202 6.00 -6.95 -13.98
N LEU A 203 6.34 -6.38 -12.82
CA LEU A 203 7.50 -6.81 -12.03
C LEU A 203 7.34 -8.23 -11.47
N TYR A 204 6.12 -8.64 -11.14
CA TYR A 204 5.84 -10.02 -10.74
C TYR A 204 6.29 -11.01 -11.82
N HIS A 205 5.91 -10.77 -13.08
CA HIS A 205 6.29 -11.63 -14.21
C HIS A 205 7.80 -11.63 -14.46
N GLU A 206 8.45 -10.49 -14.28
CA GLU A 206 9.91 -10.41 -14.40
C GLU A 206 10.62 -11.27 -13.33
N TYR A 207 10.16 -11.21 -12.07
CA TYR A 207 10.74 -12.03 -11.01
C TYR A 207 10.42 -13.53 -11.17
N GLU A 208 9.27 -13.88 -11.76
CA GLU A 208 8.98 -15.26 -12.17
C GLU A 208 9.91 -15.74 -13.29
N ARG A 209 10.24 -14.86 -14.25
CA ARG A 209 11.18 -15.15 -15.34
C ARG A 209 12.59 -15.42 -14.79
N LEU A 210 13.07 -14.55 -13.88
CA LEU A 210 14.35 -14.73 -13.18
C LEU A 210 14.37 -16.03 -12.37
N ARG A 211 13.30 -16.34 -11.64
CA ARG A 211 13.16 -17.60 -10.88
C ARG A 211 13.31 -18.83 -11.79
N ALA A 212 12.75 -18.77 -13.00
CA ALA A 212 12.84 -19.82 -13.99
C ALA A 212 14.24 -19.94 -14.65
N GLY A 213 15.23 -19.12 -14.24
CA GLY A 213 16.58 -19.10 -14.80
C GLY A 213 16.65 -18.46 -16.18
N LYS A 214 15.62 -17.70 -16.58
CA LYS A 214 15.60 -16.98 -17.85
C LYS A 214 16.06 -15.54 -17.58
N GLY A 215 17.24 -15.17 -18.06
CA GLY A 215 17.84 -13.84 -17.88
C GLY A 215 18.94 -13.80 -16.80
N ASP A 216 19.70 -12.71 -16.80
CA ASP A 216 20.71 -12.43 -15.79
C ASP A 216 20.10 -11.57 -14.66
N PRO A 217 19.98 -12.08 -13.42
CA PRO A 217 19.36 -11.37 -12.30
C PRO A 217 20.17 -10.16 -11.81
N PHE A 218 21.40 -9.99 -12.30
CA PHE A 218 22.29 -8.88 -11.95
C PHE A 218 22.51 -7.92 -13.13
N HIS A 219 21.86 -8.16 -14.27
CA HIS A 219 21.97 -7.30 -15.44
C HIS A 219 21.37 -5.91 -15.14
N GLY A 220 22.14 -4.85 -15.38
CA GLY A 220 21.69 -3.48 -15.15
C GLY A 220 21.77 -3.00 -13.70
N GLN A 221 22.55 -3.65 -12.81
CA GLN A 221 22.94 -3.10 -11.51
C GLN A 221 23.93 -1.92 -11.66
N VAL A 222 23.63 -0.96 -12.54
CA VAL A 222 24.34 0.32 -12.57
C VAL A 222 23.66 1.18 -11.51
N GLN A 223 24.33 1.41 -10.37
CA GLN A 223 23.93 2.48 -9.46
C GLN A 223 23.98 3.80 -10.25
N PRO A 224 22.92 4.62 -10.28
CA PRO A 224 23.08 5.98 -10.75
C PRO A 224 24.15 6.66 -9.87
N PRO A 225 25.04 7.49 -10.44
CA PRO A 225 26.05 8.17 -9.65
C PRO A 225 25.34 9.00 -8.57
N TYR A 226 25.64 8.69 -7.31
CA TYR A 226 25.26 9.49 -6.16
C TYR A 226 25.75 10.92 -6.40
N ARG A 227 24.85 11.87 -6.67
CA ARG A 227 25.17 13.29 -6.49
C ARG A 227 24.95 13.59 -5.02
N ALA A 228 26.06 13.67 -4.28
CA ALA A 228 26.06 14.31 -2.98
C ALA A 228 25.71 15.79 -3.17
N SER A 229 24.66 16.23 -2.48
CA SER A 229 24.36 17.64 -2.21
C SER A 229 23.62 17.70 -0.89
#